data_AF-A0A8X7NAJ6-F1
#
_entry.id   AF-A0A8X7NAJ6-F1
#
_cell.length_a   1.000
_cell.length_b   1.000
_cell.length_c   1.000
_cell.angle_alpha   90.00
_cell.angle_beta   90.00
_cell.angle_gamma   90.00
#
_symmetry.space_group_name_H-M   'P 1'
#
loop_
_entity.id
_entity.type
_entity.pdbx_description
1 polymer ?
#
loop_
_entity_poly.entity_id
_entity_poly.type
_entity_poly.pdbx_seq_one_letter_code
_entity_poly.pdbx_strand_id
1 'polypeptide(L)'
;MPTSFATAGDQASSSSSSSGFWLKKPILKIRSQRRASAPSIEEDPAGQHAEEHIDDDAGHMPPRQLRPASTLNGTRSGSVTPLGGYGSPVLQAQDQSLGIDGGDDDIEELDEPLTKIEFFAPNQPYYWLSNAAPYEVVLDGVRYATAEHCFQSLKFLPHQPEVARKVRKASTPLEAVRTARKHTADVQRGWRRDGLNVVAMRRVMLLKFSQHSALRKALLQTGNAQLVNAAPTDVFWGNGGGRGRNEFGKALASVREVLRTVDLLGAGSGAITV
;
A
#
# COMPACT_ATOMS: atom_id res chain seq x y z
N MET A 1 -3.76 49.75 73.20
CA MET A 1 -4.67 49.84 74.37
C MET A 1 -5.73 50.87 74.04
N PRO A 2 -7.04 50.67 74.34
CA PRO A 2 -7.57 49.71 75.32
C PRO A 2 -8.67 48.73 74.83
N THR A 3 -8.80 47.63 75.61
CA THR A 3 -9.99 46.81 76.00
C THR A 3 -10.96 46.29 74.94
N SER A 4 -11.13 44.99 74.64
CA SER A 4 -11.31 43.72 75.41
C SER A 4 -12.74 43.47 75.97
N PHE A 5 -13.34 42.35 75.52
CA PHE A 5 -14.30 41.37 76.14
C PHE A 5 -15.13 40.72 74.99
N ALA A 6 -14.85 39.50 74.50
CA ALA A 6 -15.27 38.15 74.97
C ALA A 6 -16.80 38.03 75.19
N THR A 7 -17.60 37.07 74.69
CA THR A 7 -17.37 35.64 74.38
C THR A 7 -18.56 35.01 73.59
N ALA A 8 -18.26 34.02 72.74
CA ALA A 8 -18.93 32.71 72.47
C ALA A 8 -20.36 32.54 71.87
N GLY A 9 -20.43 31.58 70.92
CA GLY A 9 -21.58 30.74 70.56
C GLY A 9 -21.93 30.76 69.06
N ASP A 10 -21.09 30.25 68.16
CA ASP A 10 -20.94 28.86 67.66
C ASP A 10 -22.07 28.32 66.73
N GLN A 11 -21.58 27.84 65.58
CA GLN A 11 -22.10 26.86 64.61
C GLN A 11 -22.95 27.22 63.38
N ALA A 12 -22.50 26.53 62.31
CA ALA A 12 -23.20 26.01 61.14
C ALA A 12 -23.04 26.79 59.82
N SER A 13 -21.96 26.42 59.14
CA SER A 13 -21.66 26.51 57.71
C SER A 13 -22.84 26.17 56.79
N SER A 14 -23.02 26.96 55.72
CA SER A 14 -23.43 26.41 54.42
C SER A 14 -22.90 27.29 53.29
N SER A 15 -22.00 26.72 52.50
CA SER A 15 -21.50 27.28 51.25
C SER A 15 -22.17 26.56 50.08
N SER A 16 -22.65 27.39 49.15
CA SER A 16 -22.63 27.25 47.69
C SER A 16 -22.72 25.84 47.08
N SER A 17 -23.74 25.59 46.25
CA SER A 17 -23.53 25.46 44.80
C SER A 17 -24.85 25.24 44.07
N SER A 18 -25.17 26.14 43.13
CA SER A 18 -26.23 25.98 42.14
C SER A 18 -25.66 25.34 40.88
N SER A 19 -26.21 24.20 40.45
CA SER A 19 -26.22 23.71 39.07
C SER A 19 -27.09 22.48 38.90
N GLY A 20 -27.87 22.42 37.82
CA GLY A 20 -28.27 21.14 37.21
C GLY A 20 -29.76 20.88 37.06
N PHE A 21 -30.33 21.34 35.94
CA PHE A 21 -31.63 20.93 35.40
C PHE A 21 -31.71 19.41 35.21
N TRP A 22 -32.75 18.78 35.75
CA TRP A 22 -33.14 17.40 35.50
C TRP A 22 -34.38 17.36 34.60
N LEU A 23 -34.34 16.62 33.49
CA LEU A 23 -35.55 16.02 32.91
C LEU A 23 -35.26 14.60 32.40
N LYS A 24 -36.23 13.73 32.65
CA LYS A 24 -36.12 12.29 32.89
C LYS A 24 -36.32 11.47 31.61
N LYS A 25 -35.64 10.32 31.50
CA LYS A 25 -36.00 9.18 30.64
C LYS A 25 -36.87 8.19 31.45
N PRO A 26 -37.88 7.51 30.87
CA PRO A 26 -38.57 6.43 31.54
C PRO A 26 -37.84 5.09 31.40
N ILE A 27 -37.93 4.34 32.50
CA ILE A 27 -37.40 3.00 32.78
C ILE A 27 -38.48 1.98 32.40
N LEU A 28 -38.12 0.88 31.72
CA LEU A 28 -38.88 -0.37 31.79
C LEU A 28 -37.98 -1.50 32.29
N LYS A 29 -38.49 -2.21 33.31
CA LYS A 29 -37.79 -3.22 34.09
C LYS A 29 -37.88 -4.62 33.45
N ILE A 30 -36.77 -5.32 33.67
CA ILE A 30 -36.40 -6.72 33.47
C ILE A 30 -37.45 -7.73 33.94
N ARG A 31 -37.53 -8.88 33.24
CA ARG A 31 -37.82 -10.18 33.88
C ARG A 31 -36.92 -11.27 33.32
N SER A 32 -36.18 -11.90 34.23
CA SER A 32 -35.29 -13.05 34.06
C SER A 32 -36.05 -14.33 34.37
N GLN A 33 -35.90 -15.37 33.54
CA GLN A 33 -36.20 -16.76 33.91
C GLN A 33 -35.13 -17.71 33.36
N ARG A 34 -34.96 -18.81 34.12
CA ARG A 34 -33.83 -19.74 34.15
C ARG A 34 -33.85 -20.81 33.05
N ARG A 35 -32.64 -21.19 32.62
CA ARG A 35 -32.07 -22.55 32.38
C ARG A 35 -33.04 -23.70 32.00
N ALA A 36 -32.80 -24.29 30.82
CA ALA A 36 -32.88 -25.74 30.60
C ALA A 36 -32.04 -26.17 29.37
N SER A 37 -31.23 -27.20 29.63
CA SER A 37 -30.60 -28.25 28.81
C SER A 37 -30.53 -28.19 27.27
N ALA A 38 -29.32 -28.51 26.79
CA ALA A 38 -29.02 -28.95 25.43
C ALA A 38 -29.55 -30.37 25.13
N PRO A 39 -29.77 -30.70 23.85
CA PRO A 39 -29.53 -32.04 23.35
C PRO A 39 -28.38 -32.06 22.31
N SER A 40 -27.54 -33.08 22.47
CA SER A 40 -26.66 -33.65 21.44
C SER A 40 -27.50 -34.29 20.31
N ILE A 41 -26.82 -34.79 19.25
CA ILE A 41 -27.29 -35.50 18.03
C ILE A 41 -27.14 -34.56 16.81
N GLU A 42 -26.46 -34.87 15.70
CA GLU A 42 -25.84 -36.08 15.14
C GLU A 42 -24.78 -35.61 14.13
N GLU A 43 -23.69 -36.36 13.98
CA GLU A 43 -22.85 -36.28 12.78
C GLU A 43 -23.54 -37.05 11.64
N ASP A 44 -23.56 -36.50 10.43
CA ASP A 44 -23.83 -37.26 9.21
C ASP A 44 -22.78 -36.86 8.14
N PRO A 45 -22.15 -37.82 7.42
CA PRO A 45 -20.97 -37.60 6.61
C PRO A 45 -21.30 -37.43 5.12
N ALA A 46 -20.26 -37.03 4.37
CA ALA A 46 -20.17 -37.11 2.91
C ALA A 46 -21.12 -36.22 2.09
N GLY A 47 -20.63 -35.02 1.79
CA GLY A 47 -21.10 -34.21 0.66
C GLY A 47 -19.93 -33.85 -0.25
N GLN A 48 -19.67 -34.70 -1.24
CA GLN A 48 -18.82 -34.39 -2.39
C GLN A 48 -19.32 -33.11 -3.05
N HIS A 49 -18.48 -32.09 -3.15
CA HIS A 49 -18.69 -31.01 -4.10
C HIS A 49 -17.43 -30.80 -4.92
N ALA A 50 -17.64 -30.89 -6.22
CA ALA A 50 -16.68 -30.86 -7.29
C ALA A 50 -15.72 -29.66 -7.19
N GLU A 51 -14.46 -29.93 -7.49
CA GLU A 51 -13.54 -28.91 -7.97
C GLU A 51 -14.06 -28.40 -9.32
N GLU A 52 -14.85 -27.33 -9.28
CA GLU A 52 -15.08 -26.51 -10.47
C GLU A 52 -13.82 -25.69 -10.71
N HIS A 53 -12.98 -26.23 -11.59
CA HIS A 53 -11.96 -25.51 -12.33
C HIS A 53 -12.67 -24.46 -13.19
N ILE A 54 -12.63 -23.19 -12.79
CA ILE A 54 -13.16 -22.08 -13.59
C ILE A 54 -12.01 -21.14 -13.87
N ASP A 55 -11.76 -21.03 -15.18
CA ASP A 55 -10.66 -20.35 -15.85
C ASP A 55 -10.52 -18.87 -15.48
N ASP A 56 -9.25 -18.46 -15.48
CA ASP A 56 -8.77 -17.09 -15.37
C ASP A 56 -9.41 -16.16 -16.42
N ASP A 57 -10.30 -15.27 -15.99
CA ASP A 57 -10.69 -14.09 -16.78
C ASP A 57 -9.60 -13.00 -16.70
N ALA A 58 -8.43 -13.35 -17.25
CA ALA A 58 -7.50 -12.38 -17.77
C ALA A 58 -8.06 -11.93 -19.13
N GLY A 59 -8.59 -10.70 -19.16
CA GLY A 59 -9.15 -10.08 -20.37
C GLY A 59 -8.32 -10.38 -21.62
N HIS A 60 -8.89 -11.23 -22.47
CA HIS A 60 -8.31 -11.71 -23.72
C HIS A 60 -8.37 -10.58 -24.77
N MET A 61 -7.24 -9.91 -24.99
CA MET A 61 -7.01 -9.12 -26.20
C MET A 61 -6.61 -10.09 -27.34
N PRO A 62 -7.19 -10.01 -28.54
CA PRO A 62 -6.79 -10.88 -29.64
C PRO A 62 -5.38 -10.55 -30.15
N PRO A 63 -4.59 -11.53 -30.61
CA PRO A 63 -3.22 -11.31 -31.07
C PRO A 63 -3.19 -10.50 -32.36
N ARG A 64 -2.33 -9.48 -32.38
CA ARG A 64 -2.00 -8.68 -33.57
C ARG A 64 -1.23 -9.57 -34.54
N GLN A 65 -1.81 -9.86 -35.71
CA GLN A 65 -1.14 -10.62 -36.76
C GLN A 65 0.13 -9.88 -37.23
N LEU A 66 1.30 -10.47 -36.97
CA LEU A 66 2.56 -10.08 -37.58
C LEU A 66 2.56 -10.56 -39.02
N ARG A 67 2.67 -9.62 -39.97
CA ARG A 67 2.87 -9.95 -41.39
C ARG A 67 4.28 -10.52 -41.57
N PRO A 68 4.48 -11.56 -42.41
CA PRO A 68 5.80 -12.11 -42.67
C PRO A 68 6.67 -11.12 -43.47
N ALA A 69 7.93 -11.03 -43.09
CA ALA A 69 8.98 -10.33 -43.83
C ALA A 69 9.27 -11.10 -45.13
N SER A 70 9.00 -10.46 -46.26
CA SER A 70 9.35 -10.97 -47.58
C SER A 70 10.85 -10.81 -47.82
N THR A 71 11.49 -11.93 -48.13
CA THR A 71 12.82 -12.07 -48.70
C THR A 71 12.95 -11.22 -49.96
N LEU A 72 13.90 -10.27 -50.00
CA LEU A 72 14.36 -9.66 -51.24
C LEU A 72 15.79 -10.13 -51.51
N ASN A 73 15.89 -11.11 -52.41
CA ASN A 73 17.11 -11.47 -53.10
C ASN A 73 17.55 -10.28 -53.98
N GLY A 74 18.82 -9.92 -53.84
CA GLY A 74 19.49 -9.05 -54.79
C GLY A 74 19.76 -9.78 -56.09
N THR A 75 19.50 -9.09 -57.21
CA THR A 75 20.24 -9.35 -58.45
C THR A 75 20.52 -8.04 -59.16
N ARG A 76 21.77 -7.96 -59.57
CA ARG A 76 22.53 -6.83 -60.08
C ARG A 76 22.29 -6.66 -61.58
N SER A 77 22.00 -5.45 -62.05
CA SER A 77 22.43 -4.98 -63.37
C SER A 77 22.27 -3.47 -63.46
N GLY A 78 23.39 -2.75 -63.47
CA GLY A 78 23.45 -1.35 -63.82
C GLY A 78 24.48 -1.21 -64.94
N SER A 79 24.10 -0.48 -66.00
CA SER A 79 25.01 -0.03 -67.03
C SER A 79 24.80 1.46 -67.29
N VAL A 80 25.93 2.11 -67.58
CA VAL A 80 26.11 3.42 -68.24
C VAL A 80 26.23 4.66 -67.33
N THR A 81 27.50 5.08 -67.19
CA THR A 81 28.10 6.39 -66.83
C THR A 81 27.83 7.46 -67.92
N PRO A 82 28.33 8.74 -67.90
CA PRO A 82 29.40 9.40 -67.09
C PRO A 82 28.98 10.82 -66.59
N LEU A 83 29.75 11.66 -65.85
CA LEU A 83 31.02 12.32 -66.17
C LEU A 83 31.53 13.16 -64.97
N GLY A 84 32.86 13.25 -64.85
CA GLY A 84 33.62 14.41 -64.34
C GLY A 84 33.89 14.39 -62.83
N GLY A 85 35.11 14.57 -62.31
CA GLY A 85 36.41 14.86 -62.91
C GLY A 85 37.37 15.33 -61.82
N TYR A 86 38.66 15.03 -62.03
CA TYR A 86 39.85 15.67 -61.45
C TYR A 86 40.31 15.34 -60.02
N GLY A 87 41.53 14.75 -59.95
CA GLY A 87 42.60 15.28 -59.11
C GLY A 87 43.05 14.44 -57.91
N SER A 88 43.94 13.48 -58.12
CA SER A 88 44.96 13.08 -57.11
C SER A 88 46.08 14.16 -57.05
N PRO A 89 47.10 14.14 -56.14
CA PRO A 89 47.42 13.09 -55.17
C PRO A 89 48.02 13.55 -53.80
N VAL A 90 48.24 12.56 -52.91
CA VAL A 90 49.52 12.33 -52.17
C VAL A 90 49.81 12.97 -50.79
N LEU A 91 50.36 12.07 -49.94
CA LEU A 91 51.31 12.20 -48.82
C LEU A 91 50.83 12.30 -47.36
N GLN A 92 51.28 11.29 -46.62
CA GLN A 92 51.38 11.17 -45.17
C GLN A 92 52.16 12.33 -44.55
N ALA A 93 51.72 12.76 -43.37
CA ALA A 93 52.57 13.35 -42.35
C ALA A 93 52.25 12.69 -41.01
N GLN A 94 53.29 12.14 -40.38
CA GLN A 94 53.32 11.81 -38.97
C GLN A 94 53.42 13.13 -38.20
N ASP A 95 52.68 13.28 -37.11
CA ASP A 95 53.03 14.22 -36.05
C ASP A 95 52.79 13.58 -34.69
N GLN A 96 53.74 13.85 -33.80
CA GLN A 96 53.94 13.24 -32.50
C GLN A 96 53.26 14.08 -31.41
N SER A 97 52.57 13.39 -30.50
CA SER A 97 52.48 13.70 -29.06
C SER A 97 52.13 15.13 -28.61
N LEU A 98 50.91 15.30 -28.11
CA LEU A 98 50.66 16.01 -26.85
C LEU A 98 49.65 15.23 -26.03
N GLY A 99 50.10 14.72 -24.87
CA GLY A 99 49.25 14.04 -23.90
C GLY A 99 48.33 15.02 -23.19
N ILE A 100 47.08 14.62 -23.01
CA ILE A 100 46.29 14.92 -21.82
C ILE A 100 45.70 13.58 -21.39
N ASP A 101 46.34 13.04 -20.36
CA ASP A 101 45.86 11.98 -19.49
C ASP A 101 44.78 12.55 -18.57
N GLY A 102 43.78 11.75 -18.23
CA GLY A 102 42.88 12.02 -17.11
C GLY A 102 41.41 12.22 -17.45
N GLY A 103 40.62 11.21 -17.11
CA GLY A 103 39.17 11.33 -16.93
C GLY A 103 38.43 10.20 -17.60
N ASP A 104 38.56 8.99 -17.06
CA ASP A 104 37.48 8.02 -17.15
C ASP A 104 36.23 8.76 -16.65
N ASP A 105 35.32 9.09 -17.58
CA ASP A 105 34.00 9.58 -17.23
C ASP A 105 33.36 8.45 -16.41
N ASP A 106 33.39 8.63 -15.08
CA ASP A 106 32.69 7.84 -14.09
C ASP A 106 31.24 7.70 -14.57
N ILE A 107 30.95 6.56 -15.19
CA ILE A 107 29.59 6.11 -15.43
C ILE A 107 28.98 6.06 -14.05
N GLU A 108 28.06 6.98 -13.75
CA GLU A 108 27.24 6.97 -12.53
C GLU A 108 26.75 5.54 -12.30
N GLU A 109 27.41 4.85 -11.37
CA GLU A 109 27.08 3.51 -10.95
C GLU A 109 25.70 3.62 -10.30
N LEU A 110 24.67 3.32 -11.08
CA LEU A 110 23.29 3.24 -10.62
C LEU A 110 23.31 2.37 -9.37
N ASP A 111 23.02 2.98 -8.22
CA ASP A 111 22.98 2.38 -6.88
C ASP A 111 21.91 1.27 -6.87
N GLU A 112 22.25 0.12 -7.46
CA GLU A 112 21.43 -1.07 -7.46
C GLU A 112 21.24 -1.45 -6.00
N PRO A 113 20.00 -1.63 -5.53
CA PRO A 113 19.74 -1.89 -4.12
C PRO A 113 20.52 -3.14 -3.71
N LEU A 114 21.55 -2.95 -2.89
CA LEU A 114 22.50 -3.98 -2.46
C LEU A 114 21.83 -5.15 -1.72
N THR A 115 20.52 -5.09 -1.45
CA THR A 115 19.76 -6.15 -0.78
C THR A 115 18.31 -6.19 -1.24
N LYS A 116 17.76 -7.38 -1.44
CA LYS A 116 16.37 -7.64 -1.84
C LYS A 116 15.60 -8.33 -0.70
N ILE A 117 14.43 -7.82 -0.33
CA ILE A 117 13.53 -8.40 0.68
C ILE A 117 12.25 -8.86 -0.02
N GLU A 118 12.00 -10.17 0.01
CA GLU A 118 10.80 -10.79 -0.55
C GLU A 118 9.80 -11.17 0.55
N PHE A 119 8.52 -10.94 0.28
CA PHE A 119 7.42 -11.33 1.16
C PHE A 119 6.17 -11.68 0.35
N PHE A 120 5.40 -12.67 0.80
CA PHE A 120 4.13 -13.01 0.17
C PHE A 120 3.13 -13.70 1.12
N ALA A 121 3.55 -14.78 1.79
CA ALA A 121 2.64 -15.63 2.56
C ALA A 121 2.69 -15.40 4.09
N PRO A 122 1.59 -15.65 4.83
CA PRO A 122 1.52 -15.40 6.27
C PRO A 122 2.57 -16.11 7.13
N ASN A 123 3.04 -17.26 6.68
CA ASN A 123 4.04 -18.09 7.35
C ASN A 123 5.48 -17.75 6.94
N GLN A 124 5.68 -16.72 6.12
CA GLN A 124 7.01 -16.28 5.66
C GLN A 124 7.50 -15.07 6.47
N PRO A 125 8.83 -14.88 6.57
CA PRO A 125 9.42 -13.65 7.07
C PRO A 125 8.86 -12.42 6.34
N TYR A 126 8.90 -11.28 7.01
CA TYR A 126 8.48 -9.99 6.43
C TYR A 126 7.01 -9.90 6.00
N TYR A 127 6.16 -10.87 6.31
CA TYR A 127 4.73 -10.78 6.03
C TYR A 127 4.06 -9.56 6.67
N TRP A 128 4.64 -9.01 7.73
CA TRP A 128 4.23 -7.73 8.31
C TRP A 128 4.26 -6.55 7.33
N LEU A 129 4.95 -6.65 6.19
CA LEU A 129 4.89 -5.68 5.09
C LEU A 129 3.56 -5.75 4.31
N SER A 130 2.94 -6.92 4.24
CA SER A 130 1.68 -7.15 3.52
C SER A 130 0.56 -6.29 4.07
N ASN A 131 -0.30 -5.77 3.19
CA ASN A 131 -1.52 -5.08 3.57
C ASN A 131 -2.57 -6.03 4.21
N ALA A 132 -2.44 -7.34 4.00
CA ALA A 132 -3.28 -8.35 4.63
C ALA A 132 -2.82 -8.76 6.05
N ALA A 133 -1.65 -8.31 6.50
CA ALA A 133 -1.17 -8.57 7.86
C ALA A 133 -2.15 -8.00 8.92
N PRO A 134 -2.31 -8.67 10.08
CA PRO A 134 -3.36 -8.38 11.08
C PRO A 134 -3.02 -7.15 11.95
N TYR A 135 -2.87 -5.99 11.31
CA TYR A 135 -2.66 -4.69 11.94
C TYR A 135 -3.81 -3.76 11.59
N GLU A 136 -4.54 -3.32 12.61
CA GLU A 136 -5.66 -2.38 12.44
C GLU A 136 -5.19 -1.08 11.80
N VAL A 137 -6.01 -0.52 10.91
CA VAL A 137 -5.80 0.82 10.33
C VAL A 137 -7.02 1.68 10.61
N VAL A 138 -6.79 2.91 11.05
CA VAL A 138 -7.82 3.94 11.20
C VAL A 138 -7.72 4.95 10.07
N LEU A 139 -8.82 5.20 9.36
CA LEU A 139 -8.92 6.25 8.35
C LEU A 139 -10.18 7.07 8.60
N ASP A 140 -10.02 8.39 8.77
CA ASP A 140 -11.12 9.34 8.99
C ASP A 140 -12.06 8.91 10.14
N GLY A 141 -11.47 8.44 11.25
CA GLY A 141 -12.19 7.94 12.43
C GLY A 141 -12.79 6.53 12.28
N VAL A 142 -12.68 5.91 11.11
CA VAL A 142 -13.17 4.56 10.82
C VAL A 142 -12.07 3.53 10.98
N ARG A 143 -12.33 2.48 11.79
CA ARG A 143 -11.42 1.34 11.99
C ARG A 143 -11.61 0.26 10.92
N TYR A 144 -10.50 -0.30 10.46
CA TYR A 144 -10.41 -1.41 9.52
C TYR A 144 -9.49 -2.48 10.10
N ALA A 145 -9.94 -3.75 10.12
CA ALA A 145 -9.18 -4.84 10.73
C ALA A 145 -7.77 -5.01 10.13
N THR A 146 -7.63 -4.73 8.82
CA THR A 146 -6.32 -4.68 8.14
C THR A 146 -6.28 -3.56 7.10
N ALA A 147 -5.08 -3.23 6.63
CA ALA A 147 -4.89 -2.36 5.47
C ALA A 147 -5.63 -2.87 4.21
N GLU A 148 -5.74 -4.18 3.99
CA GLU A 148 -6.53 -4.76 2.90
C GLU A 148 -8.01 -4.36 2.99
N HIS A 149 -8.62 -4.46 4.18
CA HIS A 149 -10.01 -4.03 4.37
C HIS A 149 -10.21 -2.55 4.03
N CYS A 150 -9.26 -1.70 4.46
CA CYS A 150 -9.27 -0.27 4.15
C CYS A 150 -9.16 -0.02 2.64
N PHE A 151 -8.15 -0.62 1.99
CA PHE A 151 -7.90 -0.47 0.57
C PHE A 151 -9.08 -0.94 -0.30
N GLN A 152 -9.67 -2.08 0.02
CA GLN A 152 -10.83 -2.60 -0.72
C GLN A 152 -12.08 -1.71 -0.51
N SER A 153 -12.24 -1.12 0.68
CA SER A 153 -13.36 -0.21 0.96
C SER A 153 -13.24 1.10 0.18
N LEU A 154 -12.02 1.61 -0.01
CA LEU A 154 -11.76 2.83 -0.79
C LEU A 154 -12.16 2.75 -2.26
N LYS A 155 -12.31 1.54 -2.82
CA LYS A 155 -12.85 1.35 -4.18
C LYS A 155 -14.27 1.89 -4.34
N PHE A 156 -15.02 1.95 -3.25
CA PHE A 156 -16.45 2.26 -3.22
C PHE A 156 -16.75 3.59 -2.55
N LEU A 157 -15.76 4.27 -1.99
CA LEU A 157 -15.96 5.57 -1.35
C LEU A 157 -15.65 6.71 -2.33
N PRO A 158 -16.42 7.81 -2.29
CA PRO A 158 -17.59 8.05 -1.42
C PRO A 158 -18.93 7.55 -2.00
N HIS A 159 -18.98 7.07 -3.23
CA HIS A 159 -20.21 6.90 -4.03
C HIS A 159 -21.05 5.64 -3.70
N GLN A 160 -20.47 4.62 -3.09
CA GLN A 160 -21.11 3.33 -2.73
C GLN A 160 -20.79 2.93 -1.27
N PRO A 161 -21.22 3.74 -0.27
CA PRO A 161 -20.81 3.56 1.13
C PRO A 161 -21.31 2.26 1.77
N GLU A 162 -22.46 1.73 1.34
CA GLU A 162 -22.97 0.45 1.86
C GLU A 162 -22.12 -0.74 1.42
N VAL A 163 -21.57 -0.71 0.20
CA VAL A 163 -20.63 -1.72 -0.28
C VAL A 163 -19.32 -1.62 0.50
N ALA A 164 -18.79 -0.40 0.66
CA ALA A 164 -17.60 -0.16 1.49
C ALA A 164 -17.78 -0.71 2.92
N ARG A 165 -18.96 -0.50 3.52
CA ARG A 165 -19.28 -1.01 4.87
C ARG A 165 -19.30 -2.53 4.93
N LYS A 166 -19.80 -3.22 3.89
CA LYS A 166 -19.77 -4.70 3.81
C LYS A 166 -18.34 -5.20 3.73
N VAL A 167 -17.52 -4.61 2.85
CA VAL A 167 -16.10 -4.94 2.70
C VAL A 167 -15.34 -4.74 4.00
N ARG A 168 -15.53 -3.59 4.68
CA ARG A 168 -14.92 -3.31 5.97
C ARG A 168 -15.27 -4.34 7.05
N LYS A 169 -16.51 -4.85 7.04
CA LYS A 169 -17.03 -5.81 8.03
C LYS A 169 -16.74 -7.27 7.70
N ALA A 170 -16.04 -7.56 6.59
CA ALA A 170 -15.63 -8.92 6.27
C ALA A 170 -14.77 -9.52 7.39
N SER A 171 -14.85 -10.83 7.59
CA SER A 171 -14.16 -11.52 8.69
C SER A 171 -12.66 -11.68 8.45
N THR A 172 -12.23 -11.72 7.19
CA THR A 172 -10.83 -11.90 6.81
C THR A 172 -10.45 -10.98 5.64
N PRO A 173 -9.17 -10.66 5.46
CA PRO A 173 -8.69 -9.90 4.30
C PRO A 173 -9.13 -10.52 2.96
N LEU A 174 -9.12 -11.86 2.88
CA LEU A 174 -9.57 -12.58 1.69
C LEU A 174 -11.07 -12.38 1.44
N GLU A 175 -11.90 -12.42 2.49
CA GLU A 175 -13.32 -12.14 2.37
C GLU A 175 -13.61 -10.68 2.00
N ALA A 176 -12.79 -9.73 2.45
CA ALA A 176 -12.88 -8.33 2.03
C ALA A 176 -12.64 -8.20 0.50
N VAL A 177 -11.60 -8.87 0.00
CA VAL A 177 -11.30 -8.93 -1.45
C VAL A 177 -12.44 -9.60 -2.22
N ARG A 178 -12.94 -10.76 -1.75
CA ARG A 178 -14.06 -11.49 -2.37
C ARG A 178 -15.32 -10.64 -2.42
N THR A 179 -15.64 -9.96 -1.33
CA THR A 179 -16.79 -9.05 -1.25
C THR A 179 -16.65 -7.89 -2.23
N ALA A 180 -15.48 -7.26 -2.30
CA ALA A 180 -15.23 -6.18 -3.25
C ALA A 180 -15.32 -6.66 -4.71
N ARG A 181 -14.85 -7.87 -5.03
CA ARG A 181 -14.93 -8.44 -6.39
C ARG A 181 -16.36 -8.67 -6.86
N LYS A 182 -17.28 -9.06 -5.96
CA LYS A 182 -18.72 -9.17 -6.26
C LYS A 182 -19.36 -7.84 -6.70
N HIS A 183 -18.71 -6.72 -6.38
CA HIS A 183 -19.16 -5.37 -6.68
C HIS A 183 -18.26 -4.65 -7.69
N THR A 184 -17.61 -5.38 -8.61
CA THR A 184 -16.66 -4.76 -9.55
C THR A 184 -17.28 -3.64 -10.41
N ALA A 185 -18.56 -3.75 -10.75
CA ALA A 185 -19.31 -2.70 -11.48
C ALA A 185 -19.50 -1.40 -10.68
N ASP A 186 -19.42 -1.48 -9.35
CA ASP A 186 -19.61 -0.37 -8.42
C ASP A 186 -18.30 0.34 -8.06
N VAL A 187 -17.16 -0.08 -8.59
CA VAL A 187 -15.85 0.54 -8.31
C VAL A 187 -15.81 1.96 -8.90
N GLN A 188 -15.24 2.92 -8.16
CA GLN A 188 -15.13 4.30 -8.64
C GLN A 188 -14.48 4.39 -10.02
N ARG A 189 -15.00 5.31 -10.84
CA ARG A 189 -14.44 5.60 -12.16
C ARG A 189 -12.98 6.03 -12.01
N GLY A 190 -12.15 5.60 -12.96
CA GLY A 190 -10.72 5.94 -12.95
C GLY A 190 -9.88 5.12 -11.98
N TRP A 191 -10.45 4.18 -11.20
CA TRP A 191 -9.71 3.47 -10.15
C TRP A 191 -8.36 2.91 -10.59
N ARG A 192 -8.31 2.20 -11.73
CA ARG A 192 -7.05 1.74 -12.34
C ARG A 192 -6.52 2.70 -13.39
N ARG A 193 -7.39 3.22 -14.27
CA ARG A 193 -7.01 4.04 -15.42
C ARG A 193 -6.24 5.30 -15.01
N ASP A 194 -6.68 5.94 -13.94
CA ASP A 194 -6.16 7.23 -13.47
C ASP A 194 -5.17 7.05 -12.30
N GLY A 195 -4.76 5.81 -12.01
CA GLY A 195 -3.79 5.50 -10.95
C GLY A 195 -4.28 5.67 -9.51
N LEU A 196 -5.58 5.90 -9.30
CA LEU A 196 -6.17 6.09 -7.97
C LEU A 196 -5.92 4.90 -7.04
N ASN A 197 -5.84 3.69 -7.60
CA ASN A 197 -5.46 2.47 -6.89
C ASN A 197 -4.06 2.56 -6.26
N VAL A 198 -3.06 3.09 -6.97
CA VAL A 198 -1.69 3.24 -6.44
C VAL A 198 -1.65 4.32 -5.36
N VAL A 199 -2.34 5.44 -5.59
CA VAL A 199 -2.46 6.53 -4.60
C VAL A 199 -3.14 6.03 -3.33
N ALA A 200 -4.25 5.30 -3.45
CA ALA A 200 -4.96 4.73 -2.32
C ALA A 200 -4.11 3.71 -1.55
N MET A 201 -3.37 2.84 -2.26
CA MET A 201 -2.50 1.87 -1.61
C MET A 201 -1.39 2.56 -0.82
N ARG A 202 -0.71 3.55 -1.39
CA ARG A 202 0.30 4.35 -0.67
C ARG A 202 -0.28 5.01 0.57
N ARG A 203 -1.46 5.64 0.46
CA ARG A 203 -2.15 6.27 1.60
C ARG A 203 -2.44 5.26 2.71
N VAL A 204 -2.99 4.09 2.37
CA VAL A 204 -3.34 3.04 3.34
C VAL A 204 -2.09 2.47 4.03
N MET A 205 -1.02 2.21 3.27
CA MET A 205 0.22 1.71 3.85
C MET A 205 0.90 2.77 4.72
N LEU A 206 0.87 4.04 4.32
CA LEU A 206 1.33 5.15 5.16
C LEU A 206 0.58 5.19 6.49
N LEU A 207 -0.75 5.05 6.49
CA LEU A 207 -1.54 4.99 7.72
C LEU A 207 -1.11 3.81 8.60
N LYS A 208 -0.99 2.61 8.03
CA LYS A 208 -0.53 1.42 8.76
C LYS A 208 0.82 1.66 9.43
N PHE A 209 1.82 2.12 8.70
CA PHE A 209 3.16 2.31 9.27
C PHE A 209 3.24 3.53 10.19
N SER A 210 2.42 4.56 10.01
CA SER A 210 2.39 5.72 10.91
C SER A 210 1.71 5.41 12.25
N GLN A 211 0.70 4.52 12.25
CA GLN A 211 -0.09 4.18 13.43
C GLN A 211 0.58 3.11 14.32
N HIS A 212 1.55 2.37 13.78
CA HIS A 212 2.24 1.28 14.48
C HIS A 212 3.75 1.55 14.55
N SER A 213 4.22 2.14 15.65
CA SER A 213 5.62 2.58 15.82
C SER A 213 6.65 1.46 15.61
N ALA A 214 6.35 0.24 16.06
CA ALA A 214 7.20 -0.92 15.84
C ALA A 214 7.34 -1.27 14.34
N LEU A 215 6.23 -1.23 13.58
CA LEU A 215 6.25 -1.45 12.14
C LEU A 215 6.96 -0.32 11.41
N ARG A 216 6.76 0.93 11.85
CA ARG A 216 7.48 2.09 11.31
C ARG A 216 8.99 1.89 11.39
N LYS A 217 9.48 1.55 12.58
CA LYS A 217 10.90 1.29 12.82
C LYS A 217 11.40 0.14 11.97
N ALA A 218 10.66 -0.96 11.91
CA ALA A 218 11.02 -2.12 11.09
C ALA A 218 11.10 -1.78 9.59
N LEU A 219 10.16 -0.97 9.07
CA LEU A 219 10.20 -0.52 7.68
C LEU A 219 11.42 0.36 7.40
N LEU A 220 11.75 1.30 8.29
CA LEU A 220 12.94 2.15 8.13
C LEU A 220 14.25 1.36 8.22
N GLN A 221 14.28 0.33 9.07
CA GLN A 221 15.42 -0.59 9.20
C GLN A 221 15.68 -1.43 7.96
N THR A 222 14.73 -1.52 7.01
CA THR A 222 15.00 -2.12 5.69
C THR A 222 16.00 -1.31 4.86
N GLY A 223 16.38 -0.11 5.31
CA GLY A 223 17.40 0.72 4.65
C GLY A 223 16.99 1.05 3.23
N ASN A 224 17.86 0.76 2.27
CA ASN A 224 17.61 0.94 0.84
C ASN A 224 17.22 -0.38 0.14
N ALA A 225 16.96 -1.45 0.89
CA ALA A 225 16.63 -2.74 0.31
C ALA A 225 15.40 -2.65 -0.61
N GLN A 226 15.45 -3.38 -1.73
CA GLN A 226 14.32 -3.52 -2.64
C GLN A 226 13.23 -4.36 -1.97
N LEU A 227 12.06 -3.78 -1.78
CA LEU A 227 10.90 -4.49 -1.22
C LEU A 227 10.13 -5.14 -2.36
N VAL A 228 9.94 -6.46 -2.30
CA VAL A 228 9.33 -7.24 -3.38
C VAL A 228 8.19 -8.08 -2.84
N ASN A 229 6.98 -7.78 -3.32
CA ASN A 229 5.83 -8.64 -3.09
C ASN A 229 5.95 -9.86 -4.02
N ALA A 230 6.38 -11.00 -3.48
CA ALA A 230 6.70 -12.20 -4.24
C ALA A 230 5.46 -13.04 -4.62
N ALA A 231 4.32 -12.39 -4.85
CA ALA A 231 3.11 -13.03 -5.32
C ALA A 231 3.33 -13.58 -6.75
N PRO A 232 3.31 -14.91 -6.95
CA PRO A 232 3.76 -15.54 -8.20
C PRO A 232 2.85 -15.27 -9.39
N THR A 233 1.57 -14.97 -9.15
CA THR A 233 0.56 -14.76 -10.20
C THR A 233 0.12 -13.30 -10.33
N ASP A 234 0.43 -12.43 -9.37
CA ASP A 234 0.04 -11.02 -9.43
C ASP A 234 1.10 -10.21 -10.19
N VAL A 235 0.85 -9.95 -11.47
CA VAL A 235 1.75 -9.19 -12.35
C VAL A 235 1.70 -7.67 -12.15
N PHE A 236 0.74 -7.15 -11.37
CA PHE A 236 0.63 -5.72 -11.12
C PHE A 236 1.23 -5.33 -9.78
N TRP A 237 0.66 -5.84 -8.70
CA TRP A 237 1.10 -5.54 -7.35
C TRP A 237 2.31 -6.37 -6.94
N GLY A 238 2.40 -7.60 -7.45
CA GLY A 238 3.47 -8.53 -7.16
C GLY A 238 4.54 -8.59 -8.24
N ASN A 239 5.50 -9.49 -8.03
CA ASN A 239 6.55 -9.80 -8.98
C ASN A 239 6.11 -10.76 -10.08
N GLY A 240 4.91 -11.36 -10.02
CA GLY A 240 4.36 -12.22 -11.08
C GLY A 240 5.33 -13.30 -11.57
N GLY A 241 6.09 -13.92 -10.66
CA GLY A 241 7.11 -14.91 -11.03
C GLY A 241 8.31 -14.32 -11.78
N GLY A 242 8.64 -13.05 -11.53
CA GLY A 242 9.76 -12.32 -12.15
C GLY A 242 9.36 -11.40 -13.31
N ARG A 243 8.10 -11.42 -13.76
CA ARG A 243 7.60 -10.60 -14.89
C ARG A 243 6.65 -9.47 -14.47
N GLY A 244 6.32 -9.40 -13.19
CA GLY A 244 5.38 -8.44 -12.62
C GLY A 244 6.01 -7.10 -12.30
N ARG A 245 5.16 -6.07 -12.18
CA ARG A 245 5.57 -4.68 -11.96
C ARG A 245 5.98 -4.36 -10.53
N ASN A 246 5.65 -5.22 -9.56
CA ASN A 246 5.92 -5.02 -8.14
C ASN A 246 5.48 -3.63 -7.63
N GLU A 247 4.32 -3.14 -8.07
CA GLU A 247 3.82 -1.82 -7.67
C GLU A 247 3.60 -1.70 -6.17
N PHE A 248 3.33 -2.82 -5.47
CA PHE A 248 3.18 -2.82 -4.02
C PHE A 248 4.52 -2.57 -3.32
N GLY A 249 5.59 -3.23 -3.78
CA GLY A 249 6.95 -3.00 -3.30
C GLY A 249 7.40 -1.55 -3.51
N LYS A 250 7.13 -0.98 -4.69
CA LYS A 250 7.39 0.44 -4.99
C LYS A 250 6.57 1.38 -4.10
N ALA A 251 5.31 1.05 -3.83
CA ALA A 251 4.46 1.82 -2.92
C ALA A 251 5.03 1.82 -1.49
N LEU A 252 5.51 0.67 -1.00
CA LEU A 252 6.18 0.57 0.30
C LEU A 252 7.47 1.39 0.36
N ALA A 253 8.30 1.33 -0.68
CA ALA A 253 9.51 2.16 -0.77
C ALA A 253 9.17 3.65 -0.72
N SER A 254 8.14 4.09 -1.45
CA SER A 254 7.65 5.47 -1.37
C SER A 254 7.17 5.86 0.04
N VAL A 255 6.45 4.96 0.72
CA VAL A 255 6.02 5.18 2.11
C VAL A 255 7.22 5.26 3.07
N ARG A 256 8.25 4.42 2.86
CA ARG A 256 9.50 4.44 3.62
C ARG A 256 10.18 5.81 3.52
N GLU A 257 10.30 6.37 2.32
CA GLU A 257 10.93 7.70 2.12
C GLU A 257 10.13 8.84 2.77
N VAL A 258 8.80 8.79 2.71
CA VAL A 258 7.95 9.75 3.42
C VAL A 258 8.21 9.67 4.93
N LEU A 259 8.22 8.47 5.50
CA LEU A 259 8.42 8.29 6.94
C LEU A 259 9.83 8.67 7.40
N ARG A 260 10.84 8.43 6.56
CA ARG A 260 12.23 8.85 6.78
C ARG A 260 12.33 10.38 6.84
N THR A 261 11.68 11.07 5.90
CA THR A 261 11.60 12.53 5.89
C THR A 261 10.95 13.08 7.16
N VAL A 262 9.82 12.49 7.58
CA VAL A 262 9.12 12.89 8.81
C VAL A 262 9.98 12.67 10.06
N ASP A 263 10.75 11.57 10.14
CA ASP A 263 11.64 11.32 11.29
C ASP A 263 12.82 12.31 11.34
N LEU A 264 13.39 12.69 10.20
CA LEU A 264 14.45 13.70 10.15
C LEU A 264 13.94 15.07 10.63
N LEU A 265 12.74 15.47 10.19
CA LEU A 265 12.10 16.72 10.63
C LEU A 265 11.73 16.68 12.12
N GLY A 266 11.30 15.52 12.62
CA GLY A 266 11.00 15.31 14.04
C GLY A 266 12.25 15.32 14.94
N ALA A 267 13.36 14.77 14.47
CA ALA A 267 14.63 14.75 15.20
C ALA A 267 15.31 16.13 15.28
N GLY A 268 15.07 17.01 14.30
CA GLY A 268 15.53 18.41 14.31
C GLY A 268 14.72 19.34 15.22
N SER A 269 13.56 18.91 15.71
CA SER A 269 12.69 19.68 16.61
C SER A 269 13.03 19.42 18.09
N GLY A 270 14.33 19.27 18.39
CA GLY A 270 14.84 19.34 19.75
C GLY A 270 14.59 20.74 20.30
N ALA A 271 13.43 20.92 20.93
CA ALA A 271 13.13 22.09 21.73
C ALA A 271 14.24 22.25 22.76
N ILE A 272 15.11 23.24 22.54
CA ILE A 272 15.95 23.82 23.58
C ILE A 272 14.97 24.37 24.61
N THR A 273 14.73 23.59 25.66
CA THR A 273 14.04 24.11 26.84
C THR A 273 15.12 24.85 27.62
N VAL A 274 15.18 26.17 27.41
CA VAL A 274 15.97 27.11 28.23
C VAL A 274 15.20 27.39 29.51
#